data_AF-A0A401KRN1-F1
#
_entry.id   AF-A0A401KRN1-F1
#
_cell.length_a   1.000
_cell.length_b   1.000
_cell.length_c   1.000
_cell.angle_alpha   90.00
_cell.angle_beta   90.00
_cell.angle_gamma   90.00
#
_symmetry.space_group_name_H-M   'P 1'
#
loop_
_entity.id
_entity.type
_entity.pdbx_description
1 polymer ?
#
loop_
_entity_poly.entity_id
_entity_poly.type
_entity_poly.pdbx_seq_one_letter_code
_entity_poly.pdbx_strand_id
1 'polypeptide(L)'
;MPSRKYKSKSKSTLSGNRWSMYPALHADVLTQLSSSTFPITSLTFHPFDDSETCIEEYDTNIMGRFICPNNSCGSSGWTSKKIAITIRLYEGDEYNARVYHQRCKGCNALSRPFLDEKSYAERIAYRMKRWYDVDVERPVYNGSGNSKPHNRDLCEGCKVGRCSFARERDVFFSGAISH
;
A
#
# COMPACT_ATOMS: atom_id res chain seq x y z
N MET A 1 57.02 1.02 -2.03
CA MET A 1 56.12 0.79 -3.19
C MET A 1 54.72 1.29 -2.83
N PRO A 2 54.04 2.03 -3.73
CA PRO A 2 52.87 2.84 -3.36
C PRO A 2 51.60 1.99 -3.22
N SER A 3 50.89 2.17 -2.11
CA SER A 3 49.56 1.61 -1.86
C SER A 3 48.57 2.07 -2.92
N ARG A 4 48.07 1.13 -3.73
CA ARG A 4 46.92 1.34 -4.63
C ARG A 4 45.69 1.69 -3.79
N LYS A 5 45.36 2.98 -3.70
CA LYS A 5 44.06 3.44 -3.21
C LYS A 5 42.99 2.98 -4.21
N TYR A 6 42.25 1.94 -3.85
CA TYR A 6 41.06 1.53 -4.59
C TYR A 6 39.98 2.62 -4.40
N LYS A 7 39.83 3.50 -5.38
CA LYS A 7 38.70 4.43 -5.45
C LYS A 7 37.44 3.61 -5.72
N SER A 8 36.61 3.38 -4.70
CA SER A 8 35.25 2.93 -4.92
C SER A 8 34.49 4.04 -5.66
N LYS A 9 34.16 3.79 -6.92
CA LYS A 9 33.19 4.62 -7.65
C LYS A 9 31.83 4.36 -6.99
N SER A 10 31.38 5.28 -6.14
CA SER A 10 29.98 5.32 -5.71
C SER A 10 29.12 5.69 -6.92
N LYS A 11 28.61 4.66 -7.59
CA LYS A 11 27.43 4.77 -8.44
C LYS A 11 26.41 3.76 -7.97
N SER A 12 25.63 4.12 -6.97
CA SER A 12 24.26 3.61 -6.86
C SER A 12 23.32 4.80 -6.90
N THR A 13 22.78 5.05 -8.09
CA THR A 13 21.45 5.64 -8.26
C THR A 13 20.49 4.72 -7.51
N LEU A 14 20.26 4.98 -6.22
CA LEU A 14 19.27 4.26 -5.42
C LEU A 14 17.89 4.58 -5.98
N SER A 15 17.44 3.81 -6.96
CA SER A 15 16.03 3.64 -7.24
C SER A 15 15.42 2.98 -6.00
N GLY A 16 15.00 3.79 -5.03
CA GLY A 16 14.31 3.28 -3.85
C GLY A 16 13.16 2.35 -4.28
N ASN A 17 12.98 1.25 -3.54
CA ASN A 17 11.88 0.32 -3.79
C ASN A 17 10.56 1.10 -3.91
N ARG A 18 9.73 0.75 -4.89
CA ARG A 18 8.46 1.46 -5.21
C ARG A 18 7.33 1.15 -4.23
N TRP A 19 7.60 0.30 -3.26
CA TRP A 19 6.72 -0.08 -2.17
C TRP A 19 7.55 -0.45 -0.94
N SER A 20 6.88 -0.58 0.20
CA SER A 20 7.46 -1.10 1.44
C SER A 20 6.45 -1.95 2.19
N MET A 21 6.93 -2.77 3.11
CA MET A 21 6.08 -3.50 4.06
C MET A 21 6.29 -2.95 5.47
N TYR A 22 5.34 -3.22 6.38
CA TYR A 22 5.29 -2.62 7.72
C TYR A 22 5.11 -3.71 8.80
N PRO A 23 6.11 -4.58 9.02
CA PRO A 23 6.04 -5.65 10.05
C PRO A 23 5.81 -5.09 11.46
N ALA A 24 6.30 -3.88 11.74
CA ALA A 24 6.13 -3.24 13.05
C ALA A 24 4.66 -2.96 13.42
N LEU A 25 3.75 -2.90 12.44
CA LEU A 25 2.30 -2.69 12.65
C LEU A 25 1.53 -4.01 12.82
N HIS A 26 2.22 -5.14 12.92
CA HIS A 26 1.59 -6.45 13.07
C HIS A 26 0.76 -6.53 14.37
N ALA A 27 1.25 -5.96 15.47
CA ALA A 27 0.54 -5.92 16.74
C ALA A 27 -0.79 -5.17 16.65
N ASP A 28 -0.84 -4.08 15.88
CA ASP A 28 -2.07 -3.32 15.64
C ASP A 28 -3.09 -4.14 14.83
N VAL A 29 -2.63 -4.91 13.85
CA VAL A 29 -3.48 -5.84 13.08
C VAL A 29 -4.07 -6.91 14.00
N LEU A 30 -3.26 -7.55 14.85
CA LEU A 30 -3.75 -8.56 15.81
C LEU A 30 -4.76 -7.98 16.81
N THR A 31 -4.54 -6.74 17.25
CA THR A 31 -5.48 -6.04 18.12
C THR A 31 -6.84 -5.85 17.44
N GLN A 32 -6.86 -5.53 16.15
CA GLN A 32 -8.08 -5.40 15.35
C GLN A 32 -8.75 -6.75 15.02
N LEU A 33 -7.99 -7.85 15.00
CA LEU A 33 -8.52 -9.20 14.79
C LEU A 33 -9.18 -9.78 16.05
N SER A 34 -8.55 -9.54 17.20
CA SER A 34 -9.00 -10.02 18.52
C SER A 34 -10.34 -9.42 18.96
N SER A 35 -10.75 -8.29 18.39
CA SER A 35 -12.03 -7.63 18.71
C SER A 35 -13.26 -8.30 18.06
N SER A 36 -13.10 -9.45 17.42
CA SER A 36 -14.17 -10.18 16.73
C SER A 36 -14.68 -11.39 17.50
N THR A 37 -15.90 -11.83 17.18
CA THR A 37 -16.55 -13.02 17.77
C THR A 37 -15.77 -14.32 17.50
N PHE A 38 -14.95 -14.35 16.44
CA PHE A 38 -14.07 -15.47 16.10
C PHE A 38 -12.62 -14.96 16.00
N PRO A 39 -11.89 -14.87 17.12
CA PRO A 39 -10.57 -14.25 17.16
C PRO A 39 -9.55 -15.09 16.39
N ILE A 40 -8.92 -14.46 15.40
CA ILE A 40 -7.80 -15.04 14.64
C ILE A 40 -6.51 -14.69 15.38
N THR A 41 -5.90 -15.66 16.06
CA THR A 41 -4.73 -15.44 16.93
C THR A 41 -3.44 -16.09 16.42
N SER A 42 -3.53 -17.02 15.46
CA SER A 42 -2.38 -17.69 14.84
C SER A 42 -1.73 -16.89 13.72
N LEU A 43 -2.33 -15.77 13.30
CA LEU A 43 -1.88 -15.01 12.14
C LEU A 43 -0.49 -14.41 12.39
N THR A 44 0.48 -14.66 11.51
CA THR A 44 1.85 -14.12 11.62
C THR A 44 2.24 -13.25 10.42
N PHE A 45 3.26 -12.41 10.58
CA PHE A 45 3.73 -11.56 9.48
C PHE A 45 4.76 -12.28 8.60
N HIS A 46 4.48 -12.40 7.32
CA HIS A 46 5.38 -12.96 6.31
C HIS A 46 6.45 -11.92 5.91
N PRO A 47 7.76 -12.15 6.16
CA PRO A 47 8.79 -11.12 6.01
C PRO A 47 9.27 -10.93 4.58
N PHE A 48 8.97 -11.85 3.66
CA PHE A 48 9.43 -11.80 2.28
C PHE A 48 8.37 -11.21 1.37
N ASP A 49 8.79 -10.69 0.21
CA ASP A 49 7.88 -10.16 -0.80
C ASP A 49 7.86 -11.09 -2.02
N ASP A 50 7.31 -12.28 -1.83
CA ASP A 50 7.12 -13.26 -2.88
C ASP A 50 5.66 -13.25 -3.37
N SER A 51 5.49 -13.65 -4.63
CA SER A 51 4.17 -13.81 -5.24
C SER A 51 3.88 -15.26 -5.63
N GLU A 52 4.88 -16.14 -5.57
CA GLU A 52 4.76 -17.53 -6.00
C GLU A 52 4.05 -18.40 -4.95
N THR A 53 4.26 -18.09 -3.67
CA THR A 53 3.69 -18.79 -2.50
C THR A 53 2.40 -18.14 -1.99
N CYS A 54 1.98 -17.04 -2.60
CA CYS A 54 0.78 -16.29 -2.23
C CYS A 54 -0.47 -17.07 -2.66
N ILE A 55 -1.32 -17.45 -1.69
CA ILE A 55 -2.55 -18.19 -1.96
C ILE A 55 -3.73 -17.26 -2.27
N GLU A 56 -3.75 -16.07 -1.67
CA GLU A 56 -4.80 -15.07 -1.88
C GLU A 56 -4.19 -13.67 -1.90
N GLU A 57 -4.63 -12.81 -2.83
CA GLU A 57 -4.22 -11.40 -2.86
C GLU A 57 -5.41 -10.47 -3.06
N TYR A 58 -5.35 -9.29 -2.45
CA TYR A 58 -6.41 -8.30 -2.52
C TYR A 58 -5.87 -6.87 -2.57
N ASP A 59 -6.21 -6.17 -3.66
CA ASP A 59 -5.86 -4.77 -3.85
C ASP A 59 -6.88 -3.84 -3.19
N THR A 60 -6.39 -2.88 -2.41
CA THR A 60 -7.21 -1.89 -1.73
C THR A 60 -6.42 -0.62 -1.44
N ASN A 61 -6.90 0.22 -0.52
CA ASN A 61 -6.26 1.45 -0.13
C ASN A 61 -6.34 1.73 1.37
N ILE A 62 -5.38 2.54 1.82
CA ILE A 62 -5.29 3.09 3.17
C ILE A 62 -5.02 4.59 3.12
N MET A 63 -5.06 5.20 4.29
CA MET A 63 -4.76 6.62 4.48
C MET A 63 -3.34 6.83 5.01
N GLY A 64 -2.81 8.01 4.76
CA GLY A 64 -1.52 8.43 5.29
C GLY A 64 -1.05 9.75 4.68
N ARG A 65 0.22 10.08 4.92
CA ARG A 65 0.87 11.28 4.39
C ARG A 65 2.24 10.97 3.83
N PHE A 66 2.71 11.84 2.95
CA PHE A 66 4.03 11.78 2.33
C PHE A 66 4.79 13.06 2.62
N ILE A 67 6.11 12.94 2.75
CA ILE A 67 7.04 14.07 2.81
C ILE A 67 7.92 13.99 1.56
N CYS A 68 8.08 15.11 0.86
CA CYS A 68 8.99 15.17 -0.27
C CYS A 68 10.44 15.00 0.25
N PRO A 69 11.21 13.99 -0.21
CA PRO A 69 12.58 13.80 0.26
C PRO A 69 13.58 14.80 -0.34
N ASN A 70 13.17 15.53 -1.38
CA ASN A 70 13.99 16.57 -1.97
C ASN A 70 13.83 17.88 -1.19
N ASN A 71 14.84 18.24 -0.39
CA ASN A 71 14.87 19.46 0.43
C ASN A 71 14.85 20.76 -0.39
N SER A 72 15.24 20.72 -1.67
CA SER A 72 15.15 21.88 -2.57
C SER A 72 13.76 22.03 -3.19
N CYS A 73 12.86 21.06 -2.99
CA CYS A 73 11.49 21.14 -3.46
C CYS A 73 10.66 21.97 -2.47
N GLY A 74 9.96 22.99 -2.96
CA GLY A 74 9.03 23.79 -2.14
C GLY A 74 7.75 23.05 -1.70
N SER A 75 7.68 21.72 -1.86
CA SER A 75 6.53 20.93 -1.42
C SER A 75 6.64 20.59 0.06
N SER A 76 5.64 20.98 0.85
CA SER A 76 5.52 20.65 2.28
C SER A 76 5.09 19.20 2.56
N GLY A 77 4.99 18.35 1.53
CA GLY A 77 4.35 17.04 1.63
C GLY A 77 2.88 17.05 1.23
N TRP A 78 2.23 15.89 1.28
CA TRP A 78 0.81 15.76 0.94
C TRP A 78 0.15 14.61 1.69
N THR A 79 -1.12 14.80 2.04
CA THR A 79 -1.98 13.73 2.58
C THR A 79 -2.59 12.95 1.43
N SER A 80 -2.69 11.63 1.59
CA SER A 80 -3.35 10.74 0.65
C SER A 80 -4.36 9.88 1.40
N LYS A 81 -5.63 9.94 0.99
CA LYS A 81 -6.66 8.99 1.40
C LYS A 81 -6.71 7.75 0.49
N LYS A 82 -5.75 7.64 -0.43
CA LYS A 82 -5.74 6.68 -1.55
C LYS A 82 -4.34 6.10 -1.75
N ILE A 83 -3.70 5.66 -0.67
CA ILE A 83 -2.43 4.93 -0.75
C ILE A 83 -2.77 3.50 -1.14
N ALA A 84 -2.38 3.09 -2.34
CA ALA A 84 -2.63 1.74 -2.81
C ALA A 84 -1.86 0.73 -1.95
N ILE A 85 -2.51 -0.38 -1.63
CA ILE A 85 -1.88 -1.54 -1.01
C ILE A 85 -2.34 -2.84 -1.68
N THR A 86 -1.48 -3.85 -1.65
CA THR A 86 -1.84 -5.23 -1.96
C THR A 86 -1.66 -6.04 -0.69
N ILE A 87 -2.75 -6.60 -0.17
CA ILE A 87 -2.75 -7.51 0.98
C ILE A 87 -2.59 -8.92 0.44
N ARG A 88 -1.78 -9.74 1.09
CA ARG A 88 -1.54 -11.13 0.68
C ARG A 88 -1.63 -12.08 1.85
N LEU A 89 -2.15 -13.25 1.58
CA LEU A 89 -2.18 -14.40 2.48
C LEU A 89 -1.32 -15.52 1.88
N TYR A 90 -0.63 -16.23 2.76
CA TYR A 90 0.22 -17.35 2.44
C TYR A 90 -0.24 -18.58 3.22
N GLU A 91 0.26 -19.76 2.86
CA GLU A 91 0.08 -20.97 3.65
C GLU A 91 0.64 -20.77 5.07
N GLY A 92 0.05 -21.46 6.06
CA GLY A 92 0.50 -21.38 7.46
C GLY A 92 0.02 -20.15 8.23
N ASP A 93 -1.07 -19.52 7.79
CA ASP A 93 -1.63 -18.30 8.41
C ASP A 93 -0.62 -17.13 8.45
N GLU A 94 0.18 -16.97 7.41
CA GLU A 94 1.07 -15.82 7.27
C GLU A 94 0.48 -14.77 6.33
N TYR A 95 0.74 -13.49 6.61
CA TYR A 95 0.34 -12.40 5.72
C TYR A 95 1.40 -11.34 5.56
N ASN A 96 1.35 -10.61 4.46
CA ASN A 96 2.02 -9.32 4.35
C ASN A 96 1.16 -8.32 3.59
N ALA A 97 1.67 -7.09 3.49
CA ALA A 97 1.05 -6.06 2.69
C ALA A 97 2.11 -5.21 1.98
N ARG A 98 2.03 -5.16 0.65
CA ARG A 98 2.76 -4.17 -0.14
C ARG A 98 2.06 -2.83 0.01
N VAL A 99 2.80 -1.82 0.45
CA VAL A 99 2.33 -0.43 0.50
C VAL A 99 3.05 0.38 -0.57
N TYR A 100 2.33 0.77 -1.61
CA TYR A 100 2.92 1.47 -2.74
C TYR A 100 3.24 2.93 -2.40
N HIS A 101 4.38 3.37 -2.90
CA HIS A 101 4.86 4.74 -2.72
C HIS A 101 4.17 5.70 -3.68
N GLN A 102 4.34 7.00 -3.43
CA GLN A 102 3.86 8.06 -4.33
C GLN A 102 5.00 9.03 -4.64
N ARG A 103 4.87 9.73 -5.77
CA ARG A 103 5.84 10.73 -6.21
C ARG A 103 5.37 12.13 -5.91
N CYS A 104 6.30 12.98 -5.51
CA CYS A 104 6.04 14.40 -5.32
C CYS A 104 5.61 15.04 -6.63
N LYS A 105 4.50 15.79 -6.63
CA LYS A 105 4.02 16.51 -7.82
C LYS A 105 5.04 17.54 -8.34
N GLY A 106 5.78 18.18 -7.45
CA GLY A 106 6.69 19.29 -7.81
C GLY A 106 8.01 18.84 -8.40
N CYS A 107 8.59 17.74 -7.93
CA CYS A 107 9.92 17.29 -8.36
C CYS A 107 10.01 15.81 -8.76
N ASN A 108 8.87 15.09 -8.76
CA ASN A 108 8.76 13.67 -9.12
C ASN A 108 9.60 12.70 -8.25
N ALA A 109 10.16 13.18 -7.14
CA ALA A 109 10.90 12.36 -6.19
C ALA A 109 9.96 11.32 -5.54
N LEU A 110 10.44 10.09 -5.44
CA LEU A 110 9.72 8.98 -4.82
C LEU A 110 9.68 9.15 -3.30
N SER A 111 8.51 9.05 -2.69
CA SER A 111 8.30 9.22 -1.26
C SER A 111 7.62 7.98 -0.66
N ARG A 112 8.20 7.46 0.41
CA ARG A 112 7.61 6.43 1.26
C ARG A 112 6.54 7.06 2.17
N PRO A 113 5.37 6.42 2.35
CA PRO A 113 4.33 7.00 3.19
C PRO A 113 4.59 6.83 4.69
N PHE A 114 4.15 7.83 5.44
CA PHE A 114 3.80 7.71 6.85
C PHE A 114 2.33 7.30 6.93
N LEU A 115 2.07 6.12 7.51
CA LEU A 115 0.74 5.52 7.51
C LEU A 115 -0.15 6.08 8.60
N ASP A 116 -1.45 6.14 8.32
CA ASP A 116 -2.46 6.08 9.36
C ASP A 116 -2.53 4.63 9.84
N GLU A 117 -1.96 4.36 11.01
CA GLU A 117 -1.79 3.01 11.59
C GLU A 117 -3.14 2.33 11.79
N LYS A 118 -4.16 3.07 12.23
CA LYS A 118 -5.53 2.58 12.37
C LYS A 118 -6.11 2.18 11.01
N SER A 119 -6.01 3.04 10.01
CA SER A 119 -6.46 2.73 8.65
C SER A 119 -5.76 1.52 8.05
N TYR A 120 -4.47 1.32 8.34
CA TYR A 120 -3.70 0.15 7.91
C TYR A 120 -4.21 -1.12 8.59
N ALA A 121 -4.26 -1.11 9.93
CA ALA A 121 -4.65 -2.26 10.73
C ALA A 121 -6.09 -2.70 10.45
N GLU A 122 -7.04 -1.75 10.43
CA GLU A 122 -8.46 -2.03 10.14
C GLU A 122 -8.63 -2.65 8.76
N ARG A 123 -7.92 -2.14 7.74
CA ARG A 123 -8.07 -2.62 6.36
C ARG A 123 -7.55 -4.04 6.20
N ILE A 124 -6.43 -4.36 6.82
CA ILE A 124 -5.86 -5.70 6.80
C ILE A 124 -6.73 -6.66 7.61
N ALA A 125 -7.09 -6.30 8.84
CA ALA A 125 -7.92 -7.13 9.70
C ALA A 125 -9.29 -7.42 9.06
N TYR A 126 -9.92 -6.43 8.43
CA TYR A 126 -11.15 -6.63 7.66
C TYR A 126 -10.97 -7.68 6.56
N ARG A 127 -9.87 -7.58 5.80
CA ARG A 127 -9.61 -8.51 4.70
C ARG A 127 -9.35 -9.93 5.21
N MET A 128 -8.58 -10.08 6.28
CA MET A 128 -8.35 -11.38 6.93
C MET A 128 -9.67 -11.99 7.39
N LYS A 129 -10.48 -11.26 8.17
CA LYS A 129 -11.81 -11.73 8.62
C LYS A 129 -12.65 -12.28 7.47
N ARG A 130 -12.66 -11.57 6.33
CA ARG A 130 -13.38 -11.99 5.13
C ARG A 130 -12.78 -13.22 4.41
N TRP A 131 -11.49 -13.52 4.57
CA TRP A 131 -10.87 -14.75 4.03
C TRP A 131 -11.10 -15.96 4.95
N TYR A 132 -11.24 -15.73 6.27
CA TYR A 132 -11.62 -16.76 7.25
C TYR A 132 -13.15 -16.88 7.45
N ASP A 133 -13.95 -16.40 6.48
CA ASP A 133 -15.42 -16.44 6.50
C ASP A 133 -16.08 -15.88 7.78
N VAL A 134 -15.41 -14.95 8.47
CA VAL A 134 -15.99 -14.21 9.59
C VAL A 134 -16.93 -13.15 9.04
N ASP A 135 -18.17 -13.17 9.51
CA ASP A 135 -19.16 -12.16 9.14
C ASP A 135 -18.75 -10.79 9.68
N VAL A 136 -18.57 -9.84 8.77
CA VAL A 136 -18.17 -8.47 9.07
C VAL A 136 -18.99 -7.51 8.23
N GLU A 137 -19.58 -6.51 8.88
CA GLU A 137 -20.31 -5.46 8.20
C GLU A 137 -19.38 -4.75 7.22
N ARG A 138 -19.88 -4.52 6.00
CA ARG A 138 -19.12 -3.78 4.99
C ARG A 138 -18.97 -2.33 5.48
N PRO A 139 -17.75 -1.82 5.63
CA PRO A 139 -17.58 -0.46 6.10
C PRO A 139 -18.20 0.51 5.10
N VAL A 140 -19.06 1.41 5.60
CA VAL A 140 -19.68 2.45 4.79
C VAL A 140 -18.62 3.52 4.53
N TYR A 141 -18.01 3.49 3.35
CA TYR A 141 -17.12 4.55 2.91
C TYR A 141 -17.95 5.64 2.25
N ASN A 142 -18.18 6.75 2.96
CA ASN A 142 -18.78 7.94 2.38
C ASN A 142 -17.85 8.51 1.29
N GLY A 143 -18.09 8.14 0.04
CA GLY A 143 -17.30 8.53 -1.14
C GLY A 143 -17.41 10.02 -1.51
N SER A 144 -18.10 10.83 -0.71
CA SER A 144 -18.55 12.18 -1.05
C SER A 144 -17.79 13.27 -0.28
N GLY A 145 -16.47 13.31 -0.40
CA GLY A 145 -15.68 14.34 0.29
C GLY A 145 -14.53 14.87 -0.54
N ASN A 146 -14.82 15.73 -1.53
CA ASN A 146 -13.90 16.68 -2.18
C ASN A 146 -12.45 16.18 -2.43
N SER A 147 -12.25 14.88 -2.63
CA SER A 147 -10.91 14.34 -2.82
C SER A 147 -10.54 14.63 -4.26
N LYS A 148 -9.53 15.49 -4.45
CA LYS A 148 -8.94 15.73 -5.77
C LYS A 148 -8.68 14.38 -6.46
N PRO A 149 -8.85 14.29 -7.79
CA PRO A 149 -8.68 13.04 -8.51
C PRO A 149 -7.31 12.44 -8.19
N HIS A 150 -7.30 11.15 -7.89
CA HIS A 150 -6.07 10.40 -7.65
C HIS A 150 -5.18 10.50 -8.88
N ASN A 151 -3.97 11.06 -8.73
CA ASN A 151 -3.06 11.19 -9.86
C ASN A 151 -2.31 9.87 -10.10
N ARG A 152 -2.76 9.13 -11.12
CA ARG A 152 -2.22 7.81 -11.50
C ARG A 152 -0.73 7.86 -11.84
N ASP A 153 -0.25 8.96 -12.43
CA ASP A 153 1.15 9.11 -12.85
C ASP A 153 2.11 9.27 -11.66
N LEU A 154 1.57 9.67 -10.51
CA LEU A 154 2.32 9.84 -9.27
C LEU A 154 2.17 8.64 -8.32
N CYS A 155 1.29 7.69 -8.60
CA CYS A 155 1.09 6.51 -7.75
C CYS A 155 1.79 5.28 -8.31
N GLU A 156 2.72 4.70 -7.53
CA GLU A 156 3.43 3.51 -8.00
C GLU A 156 2.50 2.28 -8.09
N GLY A 157 1.44 2.21 -7.29
CA GLY A 157 0.41 1.18 -7.40
C GLY A 157 -0.39 1.27 -8.70
N CYS A 158 -0.72 2.49 -9.17
CA CYS A 158 -1.35 2.67 -10.48
C CYS A 158 -0.45 2.23 -11.63
N LYS A 159 0.86 2.53 -11.54
CA LYS A 159 1.83 2.16 -12.59
C LYS A 159 1.99 0.66 -12.77
N VAL A 160 1.71 -0.12 -11.74
CA VAL A 160 1.75 -1.59 -11.80
C VAL A 160 0.34 -2.22 -11.85
N GLY A 161 -0.72 -1.42 -12.02
CA GLY A 161 -2.09 -1.91 -12.16
C GLY A 161 -2.75 -2.43 -10.87
N ARG A 162 -2.16 -2.17 -9.69
CA ARG A 162 -2.59 -2.68 -8.38
C ARG A 162 -3.35 -1.67 -7.52
N CYS A 163 -3.72 -0.52 -8.09
CA CYS A 163 -4.50 0.51 -7.40
C CYS A 163 -5.97 0.38 -7.81
N SER A 164 -6.87 0.17 -6.84
CA SER A 164 -8.31 0.04 -7.09
C SER A 164 -8.93 1.27 -7.76
N PHE A 165 -8.37 2.47 -7.53
CA PHE A 165 -8.82 3.71 -8.19
C PHE A 165 -8.37 3.85 -9.64
N ALA A 166 -7.43 3.02 -10.12
CA ALA A 166 -7.05 3.03 -11.52
C ALA A 166 -8.20 2.54 -12.41
N ARG A 167 -9.05 1.65 -11.88
CA ARG A 167 -10.12 0.96 -12.62
C ARG A 167 -11.45 1.74 -12.67
N GLU A 168 -11.65 2.74 -11.81
CA GLU A 168 -12.90 3.53 -11.76
C GLU A 168 -13.12 4.43 -13.00
N ARG A 169 -12.11 4.65 -13.86
CA ARG A 169 -12.28 5.41 -15.12
C ARG A 169 -12.60 4.56 -16.34
N ASP A 170 -12.32 3.26 -16.33
CA ASP A 170 -12.51 2.41 -17.51
C ASP A 170 -13.94 1.86 -17.62
N VAL A 171 -14.70 1.84 -16.51
CA VAL A 171 -16.10 1.38 -16.50
C VAL A 171 -17.09 2.43 -17.04
N PHE A 172 -16.66 3.69 -17.20
CA PHE A 172 -17.52 4.76 -17.71
C PHE A 172 -17.58 4.88 -19.25
N PHE A 173 -16.85 4.05 -20.01
CA PHE A 173 -16.82 4.12 -21.48
C PHE A 173 -17.33 2.86 -22.22
N SER A 174 -17.83 1.83 -21.52
CA SER A 174 -18.40 0.61 -22.13
C SER A 174 -19.92 0.54 -21.95
N GLY A 175 -20.63 1.63 -22.25
CA GLY A 175 -22.08 1.76 -22.06
C GLY A 175 -22.79 2.46 -23.21
N ALA A 176 -22.54 2.03 -24.44
CA ALA A 176 -23.38 2.22 -25.63
C ALA A 176 -22.81 1.26 -26.68
N ILE A 177 -23.52 0.32 -27.30
CA ILE A 177 -24.80 0.42 -28.01
C ILE A 177 -25.45 -0.97 -27.96
N SER A 178 -26.73 -1.05 -27.60
CA SER A 178 -27.62 -2.15 -27.99
C SER A 178 -29.02 -1.57 -28.09
N HIS A 179 -29.45 -1.30 -29.31
CA HIS A 179 -30.83 -1.35 -29.77
C HIS A 179 -30.81 -1.54 -31.28
#